data_AF-A0A328DSB6-F1
#
_entry.id   AF-A0A328DSB6-F1
#
_cell.length_a   1.000
_cell.length_b   1.000
_cell.length_c   1.000
_cell.angle_alpha   90.00
_cell.angle_beta   90.00
_cell.angle_gamma   90.00
#
_symmetry.space_group_name_H-M   'P 1'
#
loop_
_entity.id
_entity.type
_entity.pdbx_description
1 polymer ?
#
loop_
_entity_poly.entity_id
_entity_poly.type
_entity_poly.pdbx_seq_one_letter_code
_entity_poly.pdbx_strand_id
1 'polypeptide(L)'
;MVAIADMMRKKTDGRDPNLFEHFSSVTQSLGVYTAHDYADILEFLIGRWKLAALERGLSGEGRDAQEYVCGLPPRIRKLQERAEERAKKLGPRPAKFSWIFDREVVIV
;
A
#
# COMPACT_ATOMS: atom_id res chain seq x y z
N MET A 1 -24.32 13.10 -2.50
CA MET A 1 -23.14 13.73 -3.13
C MET A 1 -22.18 14.35 -2.13
N VAL A 2 -22.61 15.24 -1.23
CA VAL A 2 -21.73 15.87 -0.22
C VAL A 2 -21.06 14.84 0.70
N ALA A 3 -21.79 13.85 1.21
CA ALA A 3 -21.23 12.78 2.05
C ALA A 3 -20.18 11.94 1.31
N ILE A 4 -20.40 11.61 0.03
CA ILE A 4 -19.42 10.89 -0.80
C ILE A 4 -18.16 11.73 -1.00
N ALA A 5 -18.31 13.03 -1.29
CA ALA A 5 -17.18 13.94 -1.47
C ALA A 5 -16.41 14.20 -0.16
N ASP A 6 -17.08 14.23 0.99
CA ASP A 6 -16.44 14.38 2.30
C ASP A 6 -15.69 13.11 2.70
N MET A 7 -16.28 11.94 2.48
CA MET A 7 -15.63 10.64 2.66
C MET A 7 -14.42 10.48 1.74
N MET A 8 -14.49 10.88 0.46
CA MET A 8 -13.34 10.85 -0.45
C MET A 8 -12.22 11.80 -0.02
N ARG A 9 -12.57 12.95 0.59
CA ARG A 9 -11.58 13.90 1.12
C ARG A 9 -10.93 13.42 2.41
N LYS A 10 -11.71 12.86 3.34
CA LYS A 10 -11.24 12.47 4.68
C LYS A 10 -10.79 11.01 4.77
N LYS A 11 -11.08 10.19 3.76
CA LYS A 11 -10.86 8.73 3.76
C LYS A 11 -11.46 8.01 4.99
N THR A 12 -12.55 8.54 5.53
CA THR A 12 -13.33 7.96 6.64
C THR A 12 -14.81 8.11 6.33
N ASP A 13 -15.60 7.13 6.75
CA ASP A 13 -17.07 7.16 6.68
C ASP A 13 -17.72 7.42 8.05
N GLY A 14 -16.91 7.65 9.09
CA GLY A 14 -17.36 7.85 10.47
C GLY A 14 -17.95 6.61 11.14
N ARG A 15 -17.87 5.42 10.51
CA ARG A 15 -18.43 4.16 11.02
C ARG A 15 -17.35 3.09 11.18
N ASP A 16 -16.53 2.90 10.16
CA ASP A 16 -15.47 1.90 10.14
C ASP A 16 -14.10 2.55 10.44
N PRO A 17 -13.51 2.30 11.62
CA PRO A 17 -12.19 2.83 11.95
C PRO A 17 -11.08 2.26 11.05
N ASN A 18 -11.32 1.11 10.41
CA ASN A 18 -10.36 0.41 9.56
C ASN A 18 -10.73 0.51 8.07
N LEU A 19 -11.55 1.51 7.68
CA LEU A 19 -12.06 1.65 6.31
C LEU A 19 -10.97 1.60 5.24
N PHE A 20 -9.83 2.26 5.51
CA PHE A 20 -8.70 2.26 4.57
C PHE A 20 -8.06 0.87 4.43
N GLU A 21 -7.92 0.12 5.52
CA GLU A 21 -7.39 -1.25 5.51
C GLU A 21 -8.34 -2.19 4.75
N HIS A 22 -9.64 -2.13 5.04
CA HIS A 22 -10.65 -2.94 4.34
C HIS A 22 -10.69 -2.59 2.84
N PHE A 23 -10.67 -1.31 2.48
CA PHE A 23 -10.58 -0.88 1.09
C PHE A 23 -9.30 -1.39 0.42
N SER A 24 -8.16 -1.30 1.10
CA SER A 24 -6.86 -1.73 0.55
C SER A 24 -6.82 -3.26 0.34
N SER A 25 -7.43 -4.04 1.22
CA SER A 25 -7.59 -5.49 1.02
C SER A 25 -8.42 -5.81 -0.23
N VAL A 26 -9.49 -5.04 -0.51
CA VAL A 26 -10.26 -5.20 -1.74
C VAL A 26 -9.41 -4.86 -2.98
N THR A 27 -8.70 -3.73 -3.00
CA THR A 27 -7.89 -3.36 -4.17
C THR A 27 -6.72 -4.30 -4.40
N GLN A 28 -6.10 -4.79 -3.33
CA GLN A 28 -5.05 -5.80 -3.36
C GLN A 28 -5.58 -7.12 -3.93
N SER A 29 -6.75 -7.58 -3.47
CA SER A 29 -7.36 -8.84 -3.92
C SER A 29 -7.81 -8.79 -5.38
N LEU A 30 -8.28 -7.63 -5.84
CA LEU A 30 -8.66 -7.40 -7.24
C LEU A 30 -7.46 -7.13 -8.17
N GLY A 31 -6.24 -6.97 -7.62
CA GLY A 31 -5.05 -6.61 -8.39
C GLY A 31 -5.09 -5.20 -9.00
N VAL A 32 -5.94 -4.31 -8.49
CA VAL A 32 -6.04 -2.92 -8.99
C VAL A 32 -4.84 -2.09 -8.54
N TYR A 33 -4.45 -2.27 -7.28
CA TYR A 33 -3.24 -1.68 -6.72
C TYR A 33 -2.77 -2.56 -5.58
N THR A 34 -1.56 -3.08 -5.73
CA THR A 34 -0.95 -4.04 -4.83
C THR A 34 0.36 -3.51 -4.24
N ALA A 35 0.84 -4.14 -3.18
CA ALA A 35 2.18 -3.85 -2.67
C ALA A 35 3.30 -4.16 -3.69
N HIS A 36 3.04 -5.04 -4.67
CA HIS A 36 3.97 -5.28 -5.78
C HIS A 36 4.05 -4.04 -6.69
N ASP A 37 2.91 -3.44 -7.05
CA ASP A 37 2.87 -2.20 -7.84
C ASP A 37 3.62 -1.07 -7.12
N TYR A 38 3.48 -0.97 -5.80
CA TYR A 38 4.22 0.00 -5.01
C TYR A 38 5.74 -0.25 -5.06
N ALA A 39 6.19 -1.50 -4.94
CA ALA A 39 7.60 -1.86 -5.07
C ALA A 39 8.14 -1.57 -6.48
N ASP A 40 7.35 -1.86 -7.52
CA ASP A 40 7.70 -1.61 -8.92
C ASP A 40 7.85 -0.11 -9.21
N ILE A 41 6.93 0.73 -8.71
CA ILE A 41 7.01 2.19 -8.82
C ILE A 41 8.28 2.71 -8.15
N LEU A 42 8.61 2.21 -6.95
CA LEU A 42 9.83 2.61 -6.25
C LEU A 42 11.08 2.23 -7.04
N GLU A 43 11.16 0.98 -7.49
CA GLU A 43 12.28 0.46 -8.29
C GLU A 43 12.46 1.25 -9.59
N PHE A 44 11.35 1.56 -10.27
CA PHE A 44 11.34 2.42 -11.45
C PHE A 44 11.91 3.82 -11.15
N LEU A 45 11.46 4.48 -10.08
CA LEU A 45 11.91 5.82 -9.72
C LEU A 45 13.38 5.85 -9.29
N ILE A 46 13.83 4.84 -8.53
CA ILE A 46 15.24 4.66 -8.15
C ILE A 46 16.12 4.57 -9.40
N GLY A 47 15.73 3.75 -10.38
CA GLY A 47 16.44 3.63 -11.65
C GLY A 47 16.38 4.91 -12.48
N ARG A 48 15.19 5.54 -12.56
CA ARG A 48 14.94 6.74 -13.37
C ARG A 48 15.73 7.95 -12.91
N TRP A 49 15.97 8.08 -11.60
CA TRP A 49 16.81 9.13 -11.02
C TRP A 49 18.26 8.69 -10.79
N LYS A 50 18.59 7.45 -11.13
CA LYS A 50 19.93 6.86 -10.95
C LYS A 50 20.42 6.98 -9.50
N LEU A 51 19.51 6.80 -8.53
CA LEU A 51 19.83 7.06 -7.13
C LEU A 51 20.99 6.19 -6.64
N ALA A 52 21.07 4.93 -7.07
CA ALA A 52 22.16 4.02 -6.70
C ALA A 52 23.53 4.44 -7.27
N ALA A 53 23.57 5.25 -8.34
CA ALA A 53 24.81 5.70 -8.98
C ALA A 53 25.29 7.08 -8.47
N LEU A 54 24.59 7.67 -7.49
CA LEU A 54 25.01 8.93 -6.89
C LEU A 54 26.18 8.69 -5.93
N GLU A 55 27.41 8.91 -6.41
CA GLU A 55 28.62 8.64 -5.62
C GLU A 55 29.21 9.87 -4.92
N ARG A 56 28.94 11.07 -5.44
CA ARG A 56 29.55 12.34 -5.00
C ARG A 56 28.50 13.28 -4.43
N GLY A 57 28.93 14.15 -3.50
CA GLY A 57 28.08 15.19 -2.91
C GLY A 57 27.12 14.71 -1.82
N LEU A 58 27.20 13.42 -1.42
CA LEU A 58 26.45 12.90 -0.29
C LEU A 58 27.26 13.03 1.00
N SER A 59 26.61 13.54 2.05
CA SER A 59 27.07 13.40 3.43
C SER A 59 26.98 11.93 3.89
N GLY A 60 27.44 11.62 5.11
CA GLY A 60 27.22 10.30 5.71
C GLY A 60 25.74 9.92 5.75
N GLU A 61 24.90 10.82 6.28
CA GLU A 61 23.44 10.67 6.30
C GLU A 61 22.85 10.49 4.88
N GLY A 62 23.41 11.19 3.88
CA GLY A 62 22.99 11.03 2.49
C GLY A 62 23.27 9.63 1.93
N ARG A 63 24.37 8.98 2.33
CA ARG A 63 24.67 7.59 1.96
C ARG A 63 23.74 6.61 2.66
N ASP A 64 23.45 6.83 3.94
CA ASP A 64 22.52 5.98 4.70
C ASP A 64 21.11 6.04 4.09
N ALA A 65 20.65 7.24 3.72
CA ALA A 65 19.37 7.45 3.04
C ALA A 65 19.35 6.77 1.65
N GLN A 66 20.45 6.88 0.89
CA GLN A 66 20.59 6.21 -0.40
C GLN A 66 20.50 4.69 -0.26
N GLU A 67 21.24 4.10 0.68
CA GLU A 67 21.21 2.65 0.94
C GLU A 67 19.82 2.19 1.37
N TYR A 68 19.17 2.95 2.27
CA TYR A 68 17.82 2.66 2.72
C TYR A 68 16.82 2.66 1.56
N VAL A 69 16.79 3.72 0.75
CA VAL A 69 15.84 3.85 -0.36
C VAL A 69 16.11 2.79 -1.44
N CYS A 70 17.37 2.59 -1.84
CA CYS A 70 17.73 1.61 -2.87
C CYS A 70 17.46 0.17 -2.42
N GLY A 71 17.56 -0.10 -1.11
CA GLY A 71 17.24 -1.41 -0.52
C GLY A 71 15.76 -1.63 -0.21
N LEU A 72 14.90 -0.63 -0.39
CA LEU A 72 13.50 -0.69 0.04
C LEU A 72 12.61 -1.59 -0.84
N PRO A 73 12.67 -1.57 -2.18
CA PRO A 73 11.83 -2.42 -3.03
C PRO A 73 11.90 -3.92 -2.67
N PRO A 74 13.08 -4.57 -2.55
CA PRO A 74 13.14 -5.98 -2.20
C PRO A 74 12.66 -6.27 -0.77
N ARG A 75 12.76 -5.31 0.16
CA ARG A 75 12.20 -5.46 1.51
C ARG A 75 10.67 -5.47 1.49
N ILE A 76 10.06 -4.60 0.69
CA ILE A 76 8.61 -4.51 0.55
C ILE A 76 8.04 -5.81 -0.04
N ARG A 77 8.66 -6.36 -1.09
CA ARG A 77 8.22 -7.64 -1.68
C ARG A 77 8.19 -8.77 -0.64
N LYS A 78 9.26 -8.91 0.16
CA LYS A 78 9.32 -9.91 1.25
C LYS A 78 8.27 -9.69 2.33
N LEU A 79 7.97 -8.43 2.67
CA LEU A 79 6.92 -8.11 3.64
C LEU A 79 5.54 -8.45 3.09
N GLN A 80 5.32 -8.22 1.79
CA GLN A 80 4.08 -8.56 1.12
C GLN A 80 3.84 -10.06 1.09
N GLU A 81 4.85 -10.86 0.73
CA GLU A 81 4.76 -12.34 0.77
C GLU A 81 4.28 -12.84 2.15
N ARG A 82 4.86 -12.29 3.23
CA ARG A 82 4.45 -12.61 4.61
C ARG A 82 3.04 -12.14 4.94
N ALA A 83 2.63 -10.98 4.44
CA ALA A 83 1.27 -10.46 4.63
C ALA A 83 0.24 -11.37 3.93
N GLU A 84 0.53 -11.83 2.71
CA GLU A 84 -0.31 -12.77 1.96
C GLU A 84 -0.42 -14.13 2.66
N GLU A 85 0.69 -14.64 3.21
CA GLU A 85 0.66 -15.86 4.03
C GLU A 85 -0.24 -15.73 5.26
N ARG A 86 -0.23 -14.56 5.92
CA ARG A 86 -1.12 -14.29 7.05
C ARG A 86 -2.57 -14.16 6.62
N ALA A 87 -2.85 -13.47 5.52
CA ALA A 87 -4.18 -13.33 4.94
C ALA A 87 -4.79 -14.71 4.59
N LYS A 88 -3.99 -15.59 3.97
CA LYS A 88 -4.39 -16.99 3.68
C LYS A 88 -4.76 -17.78 4.95
N LYS A 89 -4.10 -17.51 6.08
CA LYS A 89 -4.41 -18.16 7.37
C LYS A 89 -5.65 -17.59 8.05
N LEU A 90 -5.88 -16.28 7.94
CA LEU A 90 -7.04 -15.61 8.53
C LEU A 90 -8.34 -16.02 7.81
N GLY A 91 -8.26 -16.27 6.51
CA GLY A 91 -9.39 -16.66 5.68
C GLY A 91 -10.29 -15.47 5.29
N PRO A 92 -11.19 -15.66 4.31
CA PRO A 92 -12.09 -14.62 3.83
C PRO A 92 -13.08 -14.21 4.93
N ARG A 93 -13.26 -12.89 5.10
CA ARG A 93 -14.25 -12.31 6.02
C ARG A 93 -15.09 -11.23 5.36
N PRO A 94 -16.38 -11.07 5.73
CA PRO A 94 -17.21 -10.00 5.19
C PRO A 94 -16.84 -8.65 5.83
N ALA A 95 -16.75 -7.61 5.01
CA ALA A 95 -16.70 -6.22 5.44
C ALA A 95 -17.85 -5.44 4.82
N LYS A 96 -18.52 -4.61 5.62
CA LYS A 96 -19.60 -3.73 5.16
C LYS A 96 -19.03 -2.40 4.76
N PHE A 97 -19.56 -1.87 3.68
CA PHE A 97 -19.08 -0.62 3.11
C PHE A 97 -20.25 0.35 2.93
N SER A 98 -20.21 1.49 3.63
CA SER A 98 -21.28 2.49 3.63
C SER A 98 -21.54 3.10 2.25
N TRP A 99 -20.50 3.26 1.42
CA TRP A 99 -20.61 3.79 0.04
C TRP A 99 -21.30 2.85 -0.95
N ILE A 100 -21.57 1.61 -0.57
CA ILE A 100 -22.36 0.65 -1.36
C ILE A 100 -23.61 0.22 -0.59
N PHE A 101 -24.17 1.14 0.21
CA PHE A 101 -25.40 0.93 0.98
C PHE A 101 -25.27 -0.22 2.00
N ASP A 102 -24.15 -0.25 2.72
CA ASP A 102 -23.84 -1.24 3.76
C ASP A 102 -23.85 -2.70 3.27
N ARG A 103 -23.70 -2.92 1.95
CA ARG A 103 -23.49 -4.26 1.37
C ARG A 103 -22.14 -4.82 1.80
N GLU A 104 -22.10 -6.14 1.90
CA GLU A 104 -20.91 -6.90 2.28
C GLU A 104 -20.04 -7.24 1.07
N VAL A 105 -18.73 -7.09 1.24
CA VAL A 105 -17.71 -7.53 0.29
C VAL A 105 -16.72 -8.41 1.04
N VAL A 106 -16.26 -9.47 0.40
CA VAL A 106 -15.24 -10.35 0.98
C VAL A 106 -13.88 -9.67 0.93
N ILE A 107 -13.22 -9.61 2.08
CA ILE A 107 -11.83 -9.16 2.23
C ILE A 107 -10.98 -10.29 2.80
N VAL A 108 -9.68 -10.24 2.53
CA VAL A 108 -8.69 -11.24 2.96
C VAL A 108 -7.51 -10.54 3.61
#